data_AF-A0AAI9ZFF4-F1
#
_entry.id   AF-A0AAI9ZFF4-F1
#
_cell.length_a   1.000
_cell.length_b   1.000
_cell.length_c   1.000
_cell.angle_alpha   90.00
_cell.angle_beta   90.00
_cell.angle_gamma   90.00
#
_symmetry.space_group_name_H-M   'P 1'
#
loop_
_entity.id
_entity.type
_entity.pdbx_description
1 polymer ?
#
loop_
_entity_poly.entity_id
_entity_poly.type
_entity_poly.pdbx_seq_one_letter_code
_entity_poly.pdbx_strand_id
1 'polypeptide(L)'
;MWLDGIYMADSFYATYVSLFEKGNTTAWGEIALQFDLIEEHTRNHTTHLLVHGYDEAKDAVWADPVTGASPLVWNRAVGWYFMALVDTLQVYPKNLPGYARLLKYFVTLADGLARSQDTSGGWWLIMNEGYQTRKGNYLESSAAAMFAYGLLRGVRDGFLEAKYKDVGLKAYNALTRDFIRDDKNGLISFSGTVQVGSLNSNASFEYYTSIPIVENDHRGSGSFMFAAIEAELAK
;
A
#
# COMPACT_ATOMS: atom_id res chain seq x y z
N MET A 1 -10.21 -12.25 -3.62
CA MET A 1 -8.91 -11.80 -3.07
C MET A 1 -8.85 -10.29 -3.08
N TRP A 2 -8.58 -9.64 -1.94
CA TRP A 2 -8.41 -8.17 -1.85
C TRP A 2 -6.97 -7.89 -1.42
N LEU A 3 -6.37 -6.82 -1.93
CA LEU A 3 -4.99 -6.45 -1.56
C LEU A 3 -4.83 -6.28 -0.06
N ASP A 4 -5.83 -5.77 0.63
CA ASP A 4 -5.84 -5.55 2.09
C ASP A 4 -5.46 -6.82 2.86
N GLY A 5 -5.99 -7.97 2.43
CA GLY A 5 -5.86 -9.24 3.14
C GLY A 5 -4.42 -9.71 3.32
N ILE A 6 -3.53 -9.40 2.36
CA ILE A 6 -2.14 -9.85 2.37
C ILE A 6 -1.36 -9.26 3.56
N TYR A 7 -1.66 -8.02 3.95
CA TYR A 7 -1.01 -7.39 5.12
C TYR A 7 -1.53 -7.98 6.42
N MET A 8 -2.83 -8.33 6.45
CA MET A 8 -3.46 -8.84 7.67
C MET A 8 -3.04 -10.29 7.96
N ALA A 9 -2.88 -11.12 6.93
CA ALA A 9 -2.61 -12.55 7.05
C ALA A 9 -1.14 -12.89 6.76
N ASP A 10 -0.64 -12.60 5.56
CA ASP A 10 0.64 -13.12 5.08
C ASP A 10 1.84 -12.43 5.72
N SER A 11 1.75 -11.14 6.05
CA SER A 11 2.81 -10.47 6.83
C SER A 11 2.94 -11.05 8.24
N PHE A 12 1.81 -11.38 8.87
CA PHE A 12 1.80 -12.10 10.13
C PHE A 12 2.35 -13.52 9.95
N TYR A 13 1.91 -14.24 8.92
CA TYR A 13 2.32 -15.62 8.69
C TYR A 13 3.83 -15.71 8.41
N ALA A 14 4.39 -14.81 7.60
CA ALA A 14 5.83 -14.70 7.36
C ALA A 14 6.60 -14.44 8.66
N THR A 15 6.10 -13.53 9.50
CA THR A 15 6.70 -13.26 10.82
C THR A 15 6.68 -14.51 11.70
N TYR A 16 5.52 -15.19 11.78
CA TYR A 16 5.36 -16.42 12.56
C TYR A 16 6.33 -17.52 12.08
N VAL A 17 6.37 -17.80 10.78
CA VAL A 17 7.24 -18.82 10.19
C VAL A 17 8.71 -18.47 10.46
N SER A 18 9.10 -17.20 10.38
CA SER A 18 10.47 -16.79 10.67
C SER A 18 10.92 -17.08 12.11
N LEU A 19 10.01 -17.01 13.07
CA LEU A 19 10.28 -17.19 14.50
C LEU A 19 10.20 -18.65 14.94
N PHE A 20 9.21 -19.39 14.44
CA PHE A 20 8.87 -20.70 14.97
C PHE A 20 9.15 -21.85 14.00
N GLU A 21 9.19 -21.57 12.69
CA GLU A 21 9.25 -22.61 11.65
C GLU A 21 10.19 -22.22 10.50
N LYS A 22 11.33 -21.59 10.81
CA LYS A 22 12.21 -20.96 9.79
C LYS A 22 12.60 -21.90 8.63
N GLY A 23 12.73 -23.20 8.90
CA GLY A 23 13.06 -24.24 7.91
C GLY A 23 11.86 -24.78 7.10
N ASN A 24 10.63 -24.35 7.38
CA ASN A 24 9.42 -24.82 6.70
C ASN A 24 9.29 -24.19 5.31
N THR A 25 9.95 -24.80 4.32
CA THR A 25 9.95 -24.31 2.94
C THR A 25 8.56 -24.36 2.29
N THR A 26 7.66 -25.22 2.75
CA THR A 26 6.28 -25.28 2.26
C THR A 26 5.52 -24.03 2.68
N ALA A 27 5.64 -23.61 3.95
CA ALA A 27 5.03 -22.38 4.44
C ALA A 27 5.56 -21.13 3.70
N TRP A 28 6.88 -21.06 3.46
CA TRP A 28 7.46 -19.99 2.65
C TRP A 28 6.95 -20.01 1.20
N GLY A 29 6.77 -21.19 0.61
CA GLY A 29 6.17 -21.35 -0.71
C GLY A 29 4.74 -20.83 -0.76
N GLU A 30 3.93 -21.12 0.26
CA GLU A 30 2.55 -20.64 0.36
C GLU A 30 2.49 -19.11 0.48
N ILE A 31 3.31 -18.51 1.34
CA ILE A 31 3.41 -17.05 1.46
C ILE A 31 3.73 -16.42 0.09
N ALA A 32 4.74 -16.95 -0.61
CA ALA A 32 5.10 -16.45 -1.93
C ALA A 32 3.97 -16.61 -2.96
N LEU A 33 3.23 -17.71 -2.90
CA LEU A 33 2.09 -17.97 -3.80
C LEU A 33 1.00 -16.90 -3.66
N GLN A 34 0.69 -16.45 -2.44
CA GLN A 34 -0.33 -15.42 -2.25
C GLN A 34 0.06 -14.09 -2.92
N PHE A 35 1.34 -13.69 -2.84
CA PHE A 35 1.84 -12.52 -3.57
C PHE A 35 1.86 -12.75 -5.09
N ASP A 36 2.26 -13.96 -5.54
CA ASP A 36 2.30 -14.32 -6.97
C ASP A 36 0.88 -14.21 -7.60
N LEU A 37 -0.15 -14.70 -6.91
CA LEU A 37 -1.55 -14.63 -7.36
C LEU A 37 -2.10 -13.20 -7.40
N ILE A 38 -1.79 -12.38 -6.38
CA ILE A 38 -2.16 -10.96 -6.40
C ILE A 38 -1.54 -10.26 -7.62
N GLU A 39 -0.26 -10.49 -7.84
CA GLU A 39 0.49 -9.87 -8.94
C GLU A 39 -0.04 -10.31 -10.30
N GLU A 40 -0.38 -11.59 -10.47
CA GLU A 40 -0.96 -12.12 -11.69
C GLU A 40 -2.32 -11.46 -12.03
N HIS A 41 -3.19 -11.31 -11.05
CA HIS A 41 -4.59 -10.95 -11.31
C HIS A 41 -4.91 -9.46 -11.16
N THR A 42 -4.07 -8.69 -10.46
CA THR A 42 -4.42 -7.30 -10.12
C THR A 42 -3.43 -6.25 -10.63
N ARG A 43 -2.23 -6.64 -11.07
CA ARG A 43 -1.23 -5.67 -11.54
C ARG A 43 -1.56 -5.17 -12.94
N ASN A 44 -1.55 -3.85 -13.08
CA ASN A 44 -1.41 -3.20 -14.37
C ASN A 44 0.07 -3.10 -14.74
N HIS A 45 0.49 -3.80 -15.80
CA HIS A 45 1.90 -3.83 -16.21
C HIS A 45 2.41 -2.53 -16.82
N THR A 46 1.53 -1.61 -17.24
CA THR A 46 1.91 -0.29 -17.77
C THR A 46 2.16 0.70 -16.62
N THR A 47 1.20 0.85 -15.72
CA THR A 47 1.30 1.83 -14.63
C THR A 47 2.15 1.33 -13.47
N HIS A 48 2.28 0.01 -13.32
CA HIS A 48 2.84 -0.67 -12.16
C HIS A 48 2.05 -0.49 -10.86
N LEU A 49 0.75 -0.21 -10.96
CA LEU A 49 -0.17 -0.18 -9.83
C LEU A 49 -1.08 -1.41 -9.86
N LEU A 50 -1.64 -1.76 -8.70
CA LEU A 50 -2.56 -2.88 -8.57
C LEU A 50 -3.98 -2.37 -8.29
N VAL A 51 -4.99 -2.97 -8.90
CA VAL A 51 -6.38 -2.69 -8.55
C VAL A 51 -6.75 -3.32 -7.20
N HIS A 52 -7.80 -2.83 -6.54
CA HIS A 52 -8.14 -3.19 -5.15
C HIS A 52 -8.33 -4.70 -4.92
N GLY A 53 -8.89 -5.44 -5.88
CA GLY A 53 -9.06 -6.88 -5.72
C GLY A 53 -9.39 -7.64 -6.99
N TYR A 54 -9.59 -8.93 -6.81
CA TYR A 54 -9.88 -9.93 -7.83
C TYR A 54 -10.93 -10.91 -7.31
N ASP A 55 -11.90 -11.25 -8.17
CA ASP A 55 -12.88 -12.30 -7.97
C ASP A 55 -12.68 -13.38 -9.04
N GLU A 56 -12.31 -14.59 -8.60
CA GLU A 56 -12.08 -15.74 -9.48
C GLU A 56 -13.37 -16.25 -10.12
N ALA A 57 -14.50 -16.17 -9.40
CA ALA A 57 -15.80 -16.57 -9.92
C ALA A 57 -16.34 -15.58 -10.95
N LYS A 58 -15.88 -14.32 -10.92
CA LYS A 58 -16.33 -13.20 -11.78
C LYS A 58 -17.82 -12.89 -11.62
N ASP A 59 -18.36 -13.17 -10.44
CA ASP A 59 -19.77 -13.01 -10.11
C ASP A 59 -20.03 -11.72 -9.30
N ALA A 60 -18.99 -11.16 -8.68
CA ALA A 60 -19.11 -9.89 -7.99
C ALA A 60 -19.45 -8.75 -8.96
N VAL A 61 -20.33 -7.83 -8.52
CA VAL A 61 -20.84 -6.71 -9.36
C VAL A 61 -19.75 -5.79 -9.92
N TRP A 62 -18.60 -5.74 -9.26
CA TRP A 62 -17.43 -4.93 -9.67
C TRP A 62 -16.41 -5.72 -10.48
N ALA A 63 -16.53 -7.04 -10.56
CA ALA A 63 -15.53 -7.88 -11.21
C ALA A 63 -15.61 -7.70 -12.73
N ASP A 64 -14.46 -7.44 -13.34
CA ASP A 64 -14.35 -7.48 -14.79
C ASP A 64 -14.71 -8.89 -15.31
N PRO A 65 -15.59 -9.03 -16.32
CA PRO A 65 -16.10 -10.34 -16.74
C PRO A 65 -15.05 -11.23 -17.41
N VAL A 66 -13.91 -10.67 -17.82
CA VAL A 66 -12.82 -11.42 -18.45
C VAL A 66 -11.74 -11.76 -17.43
N THR A 67 -11.30 -10.76 -16.68
CA THR A 67 -10.13 -10.82 -15.81
C THR A 67 -10.46 -11.06 -14.34
N GLY A 68 -11.71 -10.83 -13.91
CA GLY A 68 -12.14 -10.87 -12.51
C GLY A 68 -11.63 -9.69 -11.66
N ALA A 69 -10.82 -8.79 -12.23
CA ALA A 69 -10.19 -7.71 -11.49
C ALA A 69 -11.18 -6.55 -11.22
N SER A 70 -11.02 -5.88 -10.09
CA SER A 70 -11.77 -4.66 -9.77
C SER A 70 -11.36 -3.49 -10.67
N PRO A 71 -12.23 -2.48 -10.89
CA PRO A 71 -12.01 -1.49 -11.94
C PRO A 71 -10.98 -0.41 -11.57
N LEU A 72 -10.76 -0.17 -10.27
CA LEU A 72 -10.03 1.00 -9.78
C LEU A 72 -8.87 0.63 -8.85
N VAL A 73 -7.82 1.43 -8.94
CA VAL A 73 -6.68 1.47 -8.04
C VAL A 73 -7.05 2.37 -6.87
N TRP A 74 -7.55 1.76 -5.80
CA TRP A 74 -7.75 2.44 -4.52
C TRP A 74 -6.44 2.46 -3.74
N ASN A 75 -5.96 3.66 -3.41
CA ASN A 75 -4.61 3.86 -2.91
C ASN A 75 -4.28 3.09 -1.63
N ARG A 76 -5.19 3.00 -0.66
CA ARG A 76 -4.91 2.30 0.62
C ARG A 76 -4.80 0.80 0.43
N ALA A 77 -5.57 0.19 -0.47
CA ALA A 77 -5.40 -1.22 -0.82
C ALA A 77 -3.98 -1.50 -1.34
N VAL A 78 -3.47 -0.62 -2.21
CA VAL A 78 -2.07 -0.67 -2.68
C VAL A 78 -1.09 -0.41 -1.52
N GLY A 79 -1.43 0.48 -0.59
CA GLY A 79 -0.66 0.77 0.62
C GLY A 79 -0.45 -0.48 1.48
N TRP A 80 -1.50 -1.25 1.74
CA TRP A 80 -1.40 -2.52 2.45
C TRP A 80 -0.51 -3.52 1.75
N TYR A 81 -0.69 -3.69 0.44
CA TYR A 81 0.15 -4.58 -0.35
C TYR A 81 1.64 -4.19 -0.30
N PHE A 82 1.93 -2.88 -0.39
CA PHE A 82 3.30 -2.37 -0.34
C PHE A 82 3.95 -2.54 1.04
N MET A 83 3.19 -2.29 2.12
CA MET A 83 3.64 -2.59 3.49
C MET A 83 3.91 -4.09 3.67
N ALA A 84 3.01 -4.93 3.16
CA ALA A 84 3.15 -6.37 3.31
C ALA A 84 4.39 -6.92 2.61
N LEU A 85 4.72 -6.39 1.43
CA LEU A 85 5.95 -6.73 0.72
C LEU A 85 7.19 -6.33 1.51
N VAL A 86 7.29 -5.07 1.96
CA VAL A 86 8.50 -4.60 2.67
C VAL A 86 8.70 -5.36 3.97
N ASP A 87 7.63 -5.65 4.72
CA ASP A 87 7.69 -6.36 5.99
C ASP A 87 8.02 -7.85 5.80
N THR A 88 7.41 -8.50 4.80
CA THR A 88 7.72 -9.89 4.47
C THR A 88 9.17 -10.04 4.04
N LEU A 89 9.70 -9.13 3.22
CA LEU A 89 11.08 -9.17 2.73
C LEU A 89 12.14 -9.12 3.85
N GLN A 90 11.79 -8.59 5.03
CA GLN A 90 12.70 -8.56 6.19
C GLN A 90 13.02 -9.94 6.72
N VAL A 91 12.02 -10.81 6.69
CA VAL A 91 12.06 -12.11 7.36
C VAL A 91 12.15 -13.27 6.38
N TYR A 92 11.83 -13.04 5.10
CA TYR A 92 11.85 -14.06 4.05
C TYR A 92 13.29 -14.55 3.77
N PRO A 93 13.55 -15.87 3.75
CA PRO A 93 14.90 -16.39 3.52
C PRO A 93 15.45 -16.05 2.13
N LYS A 94 16.58 -15.33 2.07
CA LYS A 94 17.21 -14.85 0.83
C LYS A 94 17.63 -15.94 -0.16
N ASN A 95 17.85 -17.16 0.33
CA ASN A 95 18.26 -18.31 -0.48
C ASN A 95 17.07 -19.04 -1.14
N LEU A 96 15.82 -18.71 -0.76
CA LEU A 96 14.64 -19.31 -1.37
C LEU A 96 14.21 -18.53 -2.63
N PRO A 97 13.72 -19.21 -3.68
CA PRO A 97 13.38 -18.57 -4.96
C PRO A 97 12.34 -17.43 -4.85
N GLY A 98 11.42 -17.52 -3.89
CA GLY A 98 10.40 -16.50 -3.66
C GLY A 98 10.95 -15.13 -3.30
N TYR A 99 12.13 -15.04 -2.66
CA TYR A 99 12.73 -13.76 -2.24
C TYR A 99 12.95 -12.82 -3.43
N ALA A 100 13.55 -13.34 -4.51
CA ALA A 100 13.83 -12.54 -5.70
C ALA A 100 12.56 -12.06 -6.40
N ARG A 101 11.48 -12.87 -6.36
CA ARG A 101 10.17 -12.47 -6.92
C ARG A 101 9.51 -11.37 -6.09
N LEU A 102 9.41 -11.56 -4.78
CA LEU A 102 8.85 -10.55 -3.86
C LEU A 102 9.61 -9.22 -3.95
N LEU A 103 10.95 -9.27 -4.00
CA LEU A 103 11.77 -8.08 -4.17
C LEU A 103 11.48 -7.38 -5.50
N LYS A 104 11.33 -8.14 -6.58
CA LYS A 104 10.95 -7.58 -7.88
C LYS A 104 9.58 -6.91 -7.83
N TYR A 105 8.58 -7.52 -7.20
CA TYR A 105 7.25 -6.91 -7.04
C TYR A 105 7.31 -5.60 -6.25
N PHE A 106 8.08 -5.58 -5.16
CA PHE A 106 8.31 -4.40 -4.34
C PHE A 106 8.96 -3.25 -5.10
N VAL A 107 10.06 -3.51 -5.82
CA VAL A 107 10.75 -2.51 -6.64
C VAL A 107 9.84 -2.00 -7.75
N THR A 108 9.12 -2.90 -8.43
CA THR A 108 8.20 -2.55 -9.53
C THR A 108 7.06 -1.66 -9.02
N LEU A 109 6.51 -1.96 -7.84
CA LEU A 109 5.48 -1.12 -7.23
C LEU A 109 6.04 0.24 -6.79
N ALA A 110 7.24 0.27 -6.17
CA ALA A 110 7.89 1.52 -5.79
C ALA A 110 8.06 2.48 -6.99
N ASP A 111 8.37 1.94 -8.18
CA ASP A 111 8.39 2.70 -9.43
C ASP A 111 7.03 3.26 -9.83
N GLY A 112 5.96 2.46 -9.74
CA GLY A 112 4.59 2.93 -10.01
C GLY A 112 4.14 4.02 -9.04
N LEU A 113 4.48 3.88 -7.76
CA LEU A 113 4.19 4.87 -6.72
C LEU A 113 4.96 6.16 -6.95
N ALA A 114 6.26 6.10 -7.23
CA ALA A 114 7.07 7.28 -7.50
C ALA A 114 6.56 8.08 -8.70
N ARG A 115 6.16 7.41 -9.79
CA ARG A 115 5.60 8.08 -10.98
C ARG A 115 4.23 8.70 -10.76
N SER A 116 3.44 8.14 -9.85
CA SER A 116 2.05 8.59 -9.59
C SER A 116 1.95 9.61 -8.45
N GLN A 117 3.06 9.97 -7.80
CA GLN A 117 3.07 10.96 -6.72
C GLN A 117 2.67 12.33 -7.25
N ASP A 118 1.71 12.97 -6.58
CA ASP A 118 1.32 14.33 -6.88
C ASP A 118 2.47 15.32 -6.58
N THR A 119 2.45 16.47 -7.27
CA THR A 119 3.46 17.52 -7.05
C THR A 119 3.53 17.99 -5.60
N SER A 120 2.43 17.95 -4.86
CA SER A 120 2.34 18.23 -3.41
C SER A 120 3.09 17.24 -2.51
N GLY A 121 3.33 16.01 -3.00
CA GLY A 121 3.93 14.89 -2.25
C GLY A 121 2.95 13.78 -1.86
N GLY A 122 1.64 13.98 -2.03
CA GLY A 122 0.61 12.97 -1.71
C GLY A 122 0.25 12.05 -2.88
N TRP A 123 -0.73 11.17 -2.64
CA TRP A 123 -1.37 10.35 -3.68
C TRP A 123 -2.88 10.50 -3.60
N TRP A 124 -3.51 10.53 -4.77
CA TRP A 124 -4.96 10.58 -4.92
C TRP A 124 -5.62 9.29 -4.41
N LEU A 125 -6.81 9.39 -3.82
CA LEU A 125 -7.62 8.26 -3.35
C LEU A 125 -7.77 7.20 -4.44
N ILE A 126 -8.15 7.64 -5.65
CA ILE A 126 -8.17 6.82 -6.86
C ILE A 126 -6.99 7.23 -7.74
N MET A 127 -6.09 6.27 -7.99
CA MET A 127 -4.80 6.50 -8.65
C MET A 127 -4.80 6.16 -10.15
N ASN A 128 -5.94 5.72 -10.71
CA ASN A 128 -6.07 5.51 -12.14
C ASN A 128 -5.75 6.81 -12.92
N GLU A 129 -5.10 6.67 -14.06
CA GLU A 129 -4.82 7.81 -14.94
C GLU A 129 -6.11 8.51 -15.38
N GLY A 130 -6.11 9.84 -15.36
CA GLY A 130 -7.26 10.67 -15.67
C GLY A 130 -8.19 10.97 -14.48
N TYR A 131 -8.02 10.29 -13.34
CA TYR A 131 -8.81 10.55 -12.13
C TYR A 131 -8.23 11.64 -11.23
N GLN A 132 -6.96 12.02 -11.41
CA GLN A 132 -6.27 13.01 -10.57
C GLN A 132 -6.99 14.38 -10.59
N THR A 133 -7.56 14.76 -11.72
CA THR A 133 -8.30 16.03 -11.89
C THR A 133 -9.82 15.86 -11.83
N ARG A 134 -10.32 14.65 -11.54
CA ARG A 134 -11.76 14.41 -11.47
C ARG A 134 -12.32 15.00 -10.19
N LYS A 135 -13.35 15.85 -10.32
CA LYS A 135 -14.05 16.46 -9.19
C LYS A 135 -14.51 15.39 -8.20
N GLY A 136 -14.13 15.55 -6.93
CA GLY A 136 -14.46 14.61 -5.84
C GLY A 136 -13.30 13.71 -5.43
N ASN A 137 -12.26 13.56 -6.26
CA ASN A 137 -11.02 12.91 -5.83
C ASN A 137 -10.26 13.83 -4.87
N TYR A 138 -9.45 13.25 -4.00
CA TYR A 138 -8.66 13.98 -3.01
C TYR A 138 -7.37 13.24 -2.68
N LEU A 139 -6.38 13.97 -2.17
CA LEU A 139 -5.17 13.37 -1.59
C LEU A 139 -5.53 12.76 -0.24
N GLU A 140 -5.24 11.48 -0.06
CA GLU A 140 -5.67 10.71 1.11
C GLU A 140 -4.45 10.31 1.96
N SER A 141 -4.57 10.48 3.28
CA SER A 141 -3.42 10.51 4.17
C SER A 141 -2.90 9.13 4.57
N SER A 142 -3.76 8.12 4.69
CA SER A 142 -3.33 6.79 5.14
C SER A 142 -2.46 6.09 4.10
N ALA A 143 -2.86 6.07 2.83
CA ALA A 143 -2.05 5.47 1.78
C ALA A 143 -0.73 6.23 1.59
N ALA A 144 -0.75 7.56 1.64
CA ALA A 144 0.46 8.36 1.55
C ALA A 144 1.45 8.03 2.69
N ALA A 145 0.95 7.78 3.91
CA ALA A 145 1.78 7.32 5.02
C ALA A 145 2.35 5.92 4.80
N MET A 146 1.52 4.97 4.32
CA MET A 146 1.96 3.61 3.98
C MET A 146 3.05 3.60 2.90
N PHE A 147 2.90 4.44 1.87
CA PHE A 147 3.89 4.58 0.80
C PHE A 147 5.18 5.24 1.30
N ALA A 148 5.08 6.30 2.11
CA ALA A 148 6.24 6.93 2.72
C ALA A 148 7.05 5.92 3.54
N TYR A 149 6.36 5.17 4.41
CA TYR A 149 6.96 4.09 5.20
C TYR A 149 7.67 3.06 4.33
N GLY A 150 6.97 2.46 3.35
CA GLY A 150 7.56 1.42 2.51
C GLY A 150 8.74 1.90 1.68
N LEU A 151 8.67 3.13 1.14
CA LEU A 151 9.76 3.72 0.35
C LEU A 151 11.00 3.97 1.22
N LEU A 152 10.82 4.60 2.39
CA LEU A 152 11.93 4.93 3.29
C LEU A 152 12.57 3.67 3.88
N ARG A 153 11.75 2.73 4.36
CA ARG A 153 12.22 1.44 4.86
C ARG A 153 12.92 0.64 3.78
N GLY A 154 12.35 0.60 2.57
CA GLY A 154 12.94 -0.08 1.42
C GLY A 154 14.33 0.46 1.06
N VAL A 155 14.55 1.77 1.19
CA VAL A 155 15.90 2.36 1.02
C VAL A 155 16.81 1.96 2.18
N ARG A 156 16.34 2.08 3.43
CA ARG A 156 17.14 1.76 4.63
C ARG A 156 17.63 0.32 4.63
N ASP A 157 16.78 -0.61 4.21
CA ASP A 157 17.08 -2.05 4.20
C ASP A 157 17.79 -2.51 2.89
N GLY A 158 18.06 -1.57 1.97
CA GLY A 158 18.81 -1.82 0.74
C GLY A 158 18.02 -2.54 -0.36
N PHE A 159 16.69 -2.52 -0.28
CA PHE A 159 15.79 -3.08 -1.31
C PHE A 159 15.55 -2.10 -2.46
N LEU A 160 15.60 -0.80 -2.16
CA LEU A 160 15.38 0.29 -3.11
C LEU A 160 16.64 1.16 -3.24
N GLU A 161 16.82 1.72 -4.44
CA GLU A 161 17.89 2.70 -4.70
C GLU A 161 17.69 4.00 -3.91
N ALA A 162 18.77 4.74 -3.65
CA ALA A 162 18.73 5.98 -2.87
C ALA A 162 17.75 7.04 -3.42
N LYS A 163 17.44 7.03 -4.72
CA LYS A 163 16.50 7.97 -5.36
C LYS A 163 15.09 7.92 -4.77
N TYR A 164 14.65 6.79 -4.22
CA TYR A 164 13.31 6.68 -3.62
C TYR A 164 13.21 7.34 -2.24
N LYS A 165 14.36 7.67 -1.61
CA LYS A 165 14.40 8.40 -0.34
C LYS A 165 13.71 9.76 -0.47
N ASP A 166 13.99 10.48 -1.54
CA ASP A 166 13.41 11.81 -1.77
C ASP A 166 11.89 11.73 -1.98
N VAL A 167 11.40 10.68 -2.66
CA VAL A 167 9.96 10.42 -2.84
C VAL A 167 9.29 10.19 -1.49
N GLY A 168 9.89 9.33 -0.65
CA GLY A 168 9.38 9.02 0.69
C GLY A 168 9.42 10.23 1.65
N LEU A 169 10.52 10.98 1.68
CA LEU A 169 10.63 12.19 2.50
C LEU A 169 9.69 13.29 2.04
N LYS A 170 9.49 13.45 0.72
CA LYS A 170 8.50 14.40 0.19
C LYS A 170 7.08 14.06 0.65
N ALA A 171 6.73 12.77 0.64
CA ALA A 171 5.45 12.31 1.18
C ALA A 171 5.30 12.57 2.67
N TYR A 172 6.32 12.25 3.47
CA TYR A 172 6.33 12.52 4.91
C TYR A 172 6.20 14.02 5.23
N ASN A 173 6.90 14.87 4.49
CA ASN A 173 6.80 16.33 4.63
C ASN A 173 5.42 16.85 4.22
N ALA A 174 4.76 16.24 3.24
CA ALA A 174 3.37 16.57 2.90
C ALA A 174 2.40 16.14 4.01
N LEU A 175 2.59 14.95 4.59
CA LEU A 175 1.79 14.44 5.69
C LEU A 175 1.81 15.37 6.92
N THR A 176 3.02 15.78 7.32
CA THR A 176 3.22 16.69 8.46
C THR A 176 2.69 18.09 8.20
N ARG A 177 2.77 18.58 6.97
CA ARG A 177 2.28 19.91 6.57
C ARG A 177 0.77 19.98 6.47
N ASP A 178 0.15 18.98 5.85
CA ASP A 178 -1.24 19.07 5.38
C ASP A 178 -2.24 18.32 6.27
N PHE A 179 -1.80 17.28 6.99
CA PHE A 179 -2.71 16.38 7.70
C PHE A 179 -2.52 16.34 9.22
N ILE A 180 -1.40 16.87 9.73
CA ILE A 180 -1.17 17.05 11.17
C ILE A 180 -1.72 18.40 11.63
N ARG A 181 -2.48 18.38 12.72
CA ARG A 181 -2.98 19.58 13.40
C ARG A 181 -2.47 19.61 14.84
N ASP A 182 -1.96 20.76 15.27
CA ASP A 182 -1.72 21.06 16.68
C ASP A 182 -3.04 21.48 17.35
N ASP A 183 -3.47 20.70 18.33
CA ASP A 183 -4.73 20.91 19.05
C ASP A 183 -4.62 21.94 20.19
N LYS A 184 -3.44 22.57 20.35
CA LYS A 184 -3.13 23.61 21.36
C LYS A 184 -3.30 23.15 22.81
N ASN A 185 -3.31 21.84 23.03
CA ASN A 185 -3.41 21.19 24.34
C ASN A 185 -2.21 20.24 24.59
N GLY A 186 -1.16 20.33 23.78
CA GLY A 186 0.00 19.44 23.82
C GLY A 186 -0.19 18.12 23.07
N LEU A 187 -1.32 17.93 22.38
CA LEU A 187 -1.60 16.79 21.52
C LEU A 187 -1.65 17.24 20.05
N ILE A 188 -1.56 16.24 19.16
CA ILE A 188 -1.73 16.40 17.72
C ILE A 188 -2.84 15.49 17.22
N SER A 189 -3.54 15.95 16.20
CA SER A 189 -4.52 15.15 15.43
C SER A 189 -3.98 14.84 14.03
N PHE A 190 -4.32 13.66 13.52
CA PHE A 190 -4.03 13.23 12.15
C PHE A 190 -5.32 13.11 11.35
N SER A 191 -5.44 13.87 10.27
CA SER A 191 -6.66 14.00 9.46
C SER A 191 -6.49 13.39 8.06
N GLY A 192 -7.51 13.49 7.20
CA GLY A 192 -7.43 13.08 5.79
C GLY A 192 -7.51 11.59 5.51
N THR A 193 -7.82 10.76 6.53
CA THR A 193 -7.92 9.32 6.38
C THR A 193 -9.33 8.90 5.98
N VAL A 194 -9.48 8.21 4.85
CA VAL A 194 -10.79 7.66 4.46
C VAL A 194 -11.19 6.52 5.42
N GLN A 195 -12.44 6.46 5.88
CA GLN A 195 -12.86 5.51 6.90
C GLN A 195 -12.70 4.05 6.47
N VAL A 196 -13.16 3.73 5.26
CA VAL A 196 -13.19 2.37 4.72
C VAL A 196 -13.14 2.42 3.18
N GLY A 197 -12.72 1.34 2.57
CA GLY A 197 -13.00 1.04 1.17
C GLY A 197 -13.29 -0.44 1.12
N SER A 198 -14.36 -0.84 0.43
CA SER A 198 -14.81 -2.23 0.44
C SER A 198 -15.29 -2.64 -0.94
N LEU A 199 -14.98 -3.88 -1.31
CA LEU A 199 -15.54 -4.55 -2.47
C LEU A 199 -16.85 -5.30 -2.14
N ASN A 200 -17.50 -4.98 -1.02
CA ASN A 200 -18.93 -5.28 -0.79
C ASN A 200 -19.85 -4.23 -1.47
N SER A 201 -19.29 -3.39 -2.34
CA SER A 201 -19.94 -2.31 -3.07
C SER A 201 -19.87 -2.54 -4.58
N ASN A 202 -20.16 -1.53 -5.41
CA ASN A 202 -19.91 -1.56 -6.85
C ASN A 202 -18.48 -1.11 -7.25
N ALA A 203 -17.63 -0.78 -6.27
CA ALA A 203 -16.26 -0.30 -6.48
C ALA A 203 -16.15 0.88 -7.46
N SER A 204 -17.18 1.71 -7.58
CA SER A 204 -17.15 2.88 -8.47
C SER A 204 -16.38 4.04 -7.83
N PHE A 205 -15.99 5.00 -8.67
CA PHE A 205 -15.36 6.23 -8.20
C PHE A 205 -16.25 6.98 -7.20
N GLU A 206 -17.55 7.05 -7.48
CA GLU A 206 -18.56 7.68 -6.62
C GLU A 206 -18.66 6.96 -5.29
N TYR A 207 -18.58 5.63 -5.28
CA TYR A 207 -18.53 4.87 -4.03
C TYR A 207 -17.29 5.27 -3.21
N TYR A 208 -16.08 5.14 -3.75
CA TYR A 208 -14.86 5.44 -2.97
C TYR A 208 -14.82 6.89 -2.49
N THR A 209 -15.21 7.84 -3.33
CA THR A 209 -15.20 9.27 -2.97
C THR A 209 -16.34 9.68 -2.05
N SER A 210 -17.40 8.86 -1.92
CA SER A 210 -18.49 9.09 -0.96
C SER A 210 -18.13 8.70 0.48
N ILE A 211 -17.08 7.90 0.68
CA ILE A 211 -16.75 7.41 2.01
C ILE A 211 -16.22 8.56 2.88
N PRO A 212 -16.73 8.72 4.13
CA PRO A 212 -16.27 9.78 5.02
C PRO A 212 -14.78 9.72 5.31
N ILE A 213 -14.19 10.89 5.49
CA ILE A 213 -12.86 11.08 6.04
C ILE A 213 -12.99 11.21 7.57
N VAL A 214 -12.12 10.50 8.30
CA VAL A 214 -12.15 10.40 9.76
C VAL A 214 -10.82 10.88 10.33
N GLU A 215 -10.90 11.76 11.33
CA GLU A 215 -9.74 12.20 12.11
C GLU A 215 -9.32 11.11 13.11
N ASN A 216 -8.02 10.93 13.28
CA ASN A 216 -7.41 9.94 14.18
C ASN A 216 -7.83 8.49 13.91
N ASP A 217 -8.24 8.19 12.67
CA ASP A 217 -8.49 6.81 12.26
C ASP A 217 -7.18 6.01 12.34
N HIS A 218 -7.24 4.85 13.00
CA HIS A 218 -6.07 4.03 13.33
C HIS A 218 -5.33 3.49 12.10
N ARG A 219 -6.00 3.34 10.96
CA ARG A 219 -5.35 2.95 9.71
C ARG A 219 -4.45 4.06 9.17
N GLY A 220 -4.83 5.32 9.42
CA GLY A 220 -4.01 6.48 9.05
C GLY A 220 -2.93 6.77 10.08
N SER A 221 -3.32 6.93 11.35
CA SER A 221 -2.39 7.29 12.41
C SER A 221 -1.34 6.20 12.67
N GLY A 222 -1.73 4.92 12.60
CA GLY A 222 -0.81 3.77 12.65
C GLY A 222 0.26 3.84 11.57
N SER A 223 -0.16 3.99 10.32
CA SER A 223 0.76 4.12 9.18
C SER A 223 1.62 5.38 9.26
N PHE A 224 1.09 6.49 9.77
CA PHE A 224 1.85 7.71 9.97
C PHE A 224 2.97 7.52 11.01
N MET A 225 2.73 6.81 12.11
CA MET A 225 3.76 6.50 13.09
C MET A 225 4.91 5.68 12.47
N PHE A 226 4.60 4.68 11.64
CA PHE A 226 5.62 3.93 10.91
C PHE A 226 6.42 4.82 9.95
N ALA A 227 5.74 5.70 9.20
CA ALA A 227 6.40 6.65 8.31
C ALA A 227 7.30 7.64 9.06
N ALA A 228 6.86 8.13 10.22
CA ALA A 228 7.61 9.06 11.05
C ALA A 228 8.92 8.45 11.56
N ILE A 229 8.88 7.21 12.04
CA ILE A 229 10.07 6.47 12.50
C ILE A 229 11.08 6.34 11.35
N GLU A 230 10.64 5.88 10.18
CA GLU A 230 11.54 5.71 9.03
C GLU A 230 12.05 7.06 8.50
N ALA A 231 11.25 8.12 8.57
CA ALA A 231 11.69 9.47 8.19
C ALA A 231 12.73 10.05 9.16
N GLU A 232 12.66 9.73 10.45
CA GLU A 232 13.69 10.09 11.43
C GLU A 232 14.99 9.34 11.19
N LEU A 233 14.92 8.03 10.91
CA LEU A 233 16.09 7.20 10.59
C LEU A 233 16.75 7.58 9.26
N ALA A 234 16.00 8.21 8.36
CA ALA A 234 16.50 8.65 7.07
C ALA A 234 17.22 10.01 7.11
N LYS A 235 17.16 10.76 8.21
CA LYS A 235 17.89 12.04 8.37
C LYS A 235 19.38 11.79 8.66
#